data_AF-A0A1W2B4H5-F1
#
_entry.id   AF-A0A1W2B4H5-F1
#
_cell.length_a   1.000
_cell.length_b   1.000
_cell.length_c   1.000
_cell.angle_alpha   90.00
_cell.angle_beta   90.00
_cell.angle_gamma   90.00
#
_symmetry.space_group_name_H-M   'P 1'
#
loop_
_entity.id
_entity.type
_entity.pdbx_description
1 polymer ?
#
loop_
_entity_poly.entity_id
_entity_poly.type
_entity_poly.pdbx_seq_one_letter_code
_entity_poly.pdbx_strand_id
1 'polypeptide(L)'
;MRRSPLAAGLAVAAMLVGGTASYAGLSSRPGSIAPEEVGVLACHVAWDARTRSPVLDRSQGSGCAGVTSAWVDDRGRITVRHAYNPVISIVVTPDEAAAGRGLTAGASGGGPRTMLTVSDARVGRRLHLHTARDADRVGSGSGWWLVITQDAR
;
A
#
# COMPACT_ATOMS: atom_id res chain seq x y z
N MET A 1 -50.33 19.60 45.76
CA MET A 1 -50.84 18.48 44.94
C MET A 1 -50.57 18.80 43.47
N ARG A 2 -49.88 17.88 42.75
CA ARG A 2 -50.12 17.44 41.35
C ARG A 2 -50.63 18.50 40.34
N ARG A 3 -50.03 18.76 39.17
CA ARG A 3 -49.39 17.88 38.17
C ARG A 3 -48.64 18.70 37.12
N SER A 4 -47.68 18.03 36.49
CA SER A 4 -46.72 18.40 35.45
C SER A 4 -47.28 19.13 34.20
N PRO A 5 -46.50 20.00 33.55
CA PRO A 5 -46.77 20.43 32.17
C PRO A 5 -46.32 19.35 31.17
N LEU A 6 -47.22 18.98 30.27
CA LEU A 6 -46.96 18.14 29.10
C LEU A 6 -46.01 18.89 28.15
N ALA A 7 -44.85 18.28 27.91
CA ALA A 7 -43.91 18.66 26.87
C ALA A 7 -44.51 18.34 25.49
N ALA A 8 -44.73 19.36 24.66
CA ALA A 8 -44.99 19.20 23.24
C ALA A 8 -43.63 19.24 22.51
N GLY A 9 -43.15 18.07 22.11
CA GLY A 9 -41.93 17.91 21.34
C GLY A 9 -42.08 18.46 19.92
N LEU A 10 -41.11 19.28 19.52
CA LEU A 10 -40.88 19.66 18.13
C LEU A 10 -39.59 18.96 17.69
N ALA A 11 -39.77 17.84 16.99
CA ALA A 11 -38.69 17.12 16.34
C ALA A 11 -38.23 17.92 15.11
N VAL A 12 -37.02 18.48 15.18
CA VAL A 12 -36.35 19.04 14.01
C VAL A 12 -35.67 17.90 13.26
N ALA A 13 -36.31 17.42 12.20
CA ALA A 13 -35.69 16.50 11.25
C ALA A 13 -34.68 17.29 10.40
N ALA A 14 -33.40 17.24 10.77
CA ALA A 14 -32.32 17.75 9.94
C ALA A 14 -32.15 16.83 8.72
N MET A 15 -32.57 17.31 7.55
CA MET A 15 -32.32 16.67 6.26
C MET A 15 -30.81 16.63 5.99
N LEU A 16 -30.20 15.46 6.17
CA LEU A 16 -28.88 15.16 5.64
C LEU A 16 -29.01 14.99 4.13
N VAL A 17 -28.74 16.07 3.38
CA VAL A 17 -28.47 16.00 1.94
C VAL A 17 -27.10 15.36 1.78
N GLY A 18 -27.06 14.04 1.84
CA GLY A 18 -25.89 13.24 1.50
C GLY A 18 -25.67 13.34 0.00
N GLY A 19 -24.73 14.20 -0.41
CA GLY A 19 -24.26 14.24 -1.79
C GLY A 19 -23.61 12.91 -2.14
N THR A 20 -24.29 12.06 -2.90
CA THR A 20 -23.68 10.89 -3.52
C THR A 20 -22.77 11.41 -4.65
N ALA A 21 -21.47 11.49 -4.39
CA ALA A 21 -20.50 11.61 -5.46
C ALA A 21 -20.54 10.31 -6.29
N SER A 22 -21.25 10.35 -7.41
CA SER A 22 -21.22 9.27 -8.40
C SER A 22 -19.83 9.25 -9.03
N TYR A 23 -19.03 8.23 -8.74
CA TYR A 23 -17.82 7.91 -9.50
C TYR A 23 -18.23 7.40 -10.90
N ALA A 24 -18.70 8.29 -11.76
CA ALA A 24 -18.96 8.01 -13.17
C ALA A 24 -17.63 8.12 -13.93
N GLY A 25 -16.95 6.99 -14.05
CA GLY A 25 -15.68 6.87 -14.76
C GLY A 25 -15.12 5.46 -14.64
N LEU A 26 -15.98 4.44 -14.73
CA LEU A 26 -15.52 3.07 -14.86
C LEU A 26 -14.87 2.95 -16.24
N SER A 27 -13.53 3.01 -16.25
CA SER A 27 -12.72 2.32 -17.25
C SER A 27 -13.42 1.01 -17.61
N SER A 28 -13.67 0.80 -18.90
CA SER A 28 -14.18 -0.47 -19.42
C SER A 28 -13.48 -1.61 -18.69
N ARG A 29 -14.23 -2.51 -18.04
CA ARG A 29 -13.63 -3.73 -17.49
C ARG A 29 -12.84 -4.36 -18.64
N PRO A 30 -11.55 -4.70 -18.45
CA PRO A 30 -10.80 -5.40 -19.48
C PRO A 30 -11.62 -6.64 -19.89
N GLY A 31 -11.88 -6.79 -21.19
CA GLY A 31 -12.28 -8.09 -21.72
C GLY A 31 -11.23 -9.11 -21.29
N SER A 32 -11.67 -10.35 -21.00
CA SER A 32 -10.83 -11.45 -20.49
C SER A 32 -9.36 -11.34 -20.92
N ILE A 33 -8.44 -11.30 -19.96
CA ILE A 33 -6.99 -11.29 -20.23
C ILE A 33 -6.56 -12.73 -20.48
N ALA A 34 -5.96 -13.02 -21.64
CA ALA A 34 -5.47 -14.35 -21.94
C ALA A 34 -4.20 -14.63 -21.08
N PRO A 35 -3.95 -15.89 -20.66
CA PRO A 35 -2.79 -16.19 -19.81
C PRO A 35 -1.44 -15.74 -20.39
N GLU A 36 -1.27 -15.80 -21.71
CA GLU A 36 -0.08 -15.35 -22.44
C GLU A 36 0.11 -13.82 -22.44
N GLU A 37 -0.93 -13.07 -22.06
CA GLU A 37 -0.93 -11.63 -21.93
C GLU A 37 -0.74 -11.19 -20.47
N VAL A 38 -0.42 -12.12 -19.57
CA VAL A 38 -0.16 -11.81 -18.16
C VAL A 38 1.35 -11.71 -17.92
N GLY A 39 1.79 -10.52 -17.53
CA GLY A 39 3.15 -10.28 -17.06
C GLY A 39 3.24 -10.46 -15.54
N VAL A 40 4.36 -11.03 -15.07
CA VAL A 40 4.70 -11.09 -13.64
C VAL A 40 5.99 -10.30 -13.42
N LEU A 41 5.90 -9.28 -12.57
CA LEU A 41 7.06 -8.58 -12.03
C LEU A 41 7.28 -9.06 -10.61
N ALA A 42 8.52 -9.38 -10.27
CA ALA A 42 8.91 -9.75 -8.92
C ALA A 42 10.13 -8.93 -8.51
N CYS A 43 10.23 -8.58 -7.25
CA CYS A 43 11.41 -7.91 -6.69
C CYS A 43 11.44 -8.07 -5.18
N HIS A 44 12.62 -8.36 -4.64
CA HIS A 44 12.87 -8.15 -3.22
C HIS A 44 13.30 -6.70 -2.99
N VAL A 45 12.51 -5.97 -2.22
CA VAL A 45 12.82 -4.59 -1.82
C VAL A 45 13.36 -4.63 -0.39
N ALA A 46 14.69 -4.71 -0.29
CA ALA A 46 15.40 -4.73 0.98
C ALA A 46 15.45 -3.33 1.60
N TRP A 47 15.65 -3.25 2.92
CA TRP A 47 15.88 -2.02 3.65
C TRP A 47 17.34 -1.91 4.07
N ASP A 48 18.03 -0.87 3.60
CA ASP A 48 19.33 -0.50 4.12
C ASP A 48 19.16 0.42 5.34
N ALA A 49 19.37 -0.14 6.52
CA ALA A 49 19.27 0.60 7.78
C ALA A 49 20.36 1.68 7.95
N ARG A 50 21.50 1.60 7.25
CA ARG A 50 22.57 2.61 7.34
C ARG A 50 22.18 3.88 6.62
N THR A 51 21.61 3.73 5.43
CA THR A 51 21.16 4.85 4.59
C THR A 51 19.68 5.19 4.80
N ARG A 52 18.95 4.37 5.59
CA ARG A 52 17.51 4.48 5.84
C ARG A 52 16.72 4.53 4.54
N SER A 53 17.09 3.67 3.60
CA SER A 53 16.53 3.69 2.25
C SER A 53 16.21 2.28 1.75
N PRO A 54 15.17 2.14 0.92
CA PRO A 54 14.91 0.88 0.24
C PRO A 54 15.94 0.65 -0.86
N VAL A 55 16.39 -0.58 -0.98
CA VAL A 55 17.34 -1.04 -2.00
C VAL A 55 16.69 -2.17 -2.76
N LEU A 56 16.81 -2.13 -4.10
CA LEU A 56 16.40 -3.24 -4.95
C LEU A 56 17.45 -4.33 -4.83
N ASP A 57 17.10 -5.43 -4.17
CA ASP A 57 17.98 -6.58 -4.04
C ASP A 57 18.00 -7.33 -5.38
N ARG A 58 19.14 -7.23 -6.06
CA ARG A 58 19.39 -7.86 -7.37
C ARG A 58 20.36 -9.04 -7.27
N SER A 59 20.60 -9.53 -6.06
CA SER A 59 21.42 -10.74 -5.88
C SER A 59 20.77 -11.95 -6.56
N GLN A 60 21.55 -13.02 -6.79
CA GLN A 60 21.07 -14.18 -7.56
C GLN A 60 19.85 -14.81 -6.87
N GLY A 61 18.67 -14.67 -7.48
CA GLY A 61 17.38 -15.21 -7.01
C GLY A 61 16.30 -14.17 -6.69
N SER A 62 16.65 -12.91 -6.41
CA SER A 62 15.68 -11.84 -6.06
C SER A 62 15.26 -10.97 -7.25
N GLY A 63 15.63 -11.39 -8.47
CA GLY A 63 15.50 -10.71 -9.76
C GLY A 63 14.37 -9.70 -9.82
N CYS A 64 14.72 -8.42 -9.58
CA CYS A 64 13.84 -7.26 -9.69
C CYS A 64 13.45 -6.96 -11.15
N ALA A 65 12.86 -7.95 -11.82
CA ALA A 65 12.46 -7.90 -13.22
C ALA A 65 11.31 -6.89 -13.38
N GLY A 66 11.47 -5.97 -14.32
CA GLY A 66 10.53 -4.88 -14.56
C GLY A 66 10.44 -3.84 -13.44
N VAL A 67 11.28 -3.92 -12.39
CA VAL A 67 11.39 -2.89 -11.34
C VAL A 67 12.66 -2.07 -11.55
N THR A 68 12.53 -0.75 -11.60
CA THR A 68 13.62 0.16 -11.99
C THR A 68 14.22 0.92 -10.82
N SER A 69 13.41 1.35 -9.84
CA SER A 69 13.89 2.07 -8.67
C SER A 69 12.96 1.91 -7.46
N ALA A 70 13.51 2.08 -6.26
CA ALA A 70 12.77 2.24 -5.03
C ALA A 70 13.29 3.46 -4.25
N TRP A 71 12.40 4.17 -3.56
CA TRP A 71 12.75 5.31 -2.69
C TRP A 71 11.69 5.52 -1.60
N VAL A 72 11.98 6.32 -0.58
CA VAL A 72 10.96 6.77 0.39
C VAL A 72 10.30 8.06 -0.11
N ASP A 73 8.98 8.10 -0.20
CA ASP A 73 8.25 9.31 -0.56
C ASP A 73 8.03 10.26 0.64
N ASP A 74 7.55 11.47 0.37
CA ASP A 74 7.29 12.50 1.39
C ASP A 74 6.22 12.07 2.42
N ARG A 75 5.43 11.03 2.12
CA ARG A 75 4.45 10.44 3.05
C ARG A 75 5.05 9.30 3.88
N GLY A 76 6.34 9.02 3.70
CA GLY A 76 7.06 7.96 4.40
C GLY A 76 6.73 6.56 3.93
N ARG A 77 6.34 6.39 2.67
CA ARG A 77 6.08 5.08 2.04
C ARG A 77 7.26 4.67 1.18
N ILE A 78 7.50 3.37 1.07
CA ILE A 78 8.42 2.85 0.05
C ILE A 78 7.70 2.92 -1.28
N THR A 79 8.19 3.73 -2.21
CA THR A 79 7.66 3.81 -3.57
C THR A 79 8.56 3.02 -4.50
N VAL A 80 7.96 2.11 -5.25
CA VAL A 80 8.63 1.23 -6.22
C VAL A 80 8.14 1.61 -7.61
N ARG A 81 9.07 1.98 -8.50
CA ARG A 81 8.76 2.24 -9.92
C ARG A 81 8.99 0.98 -10.73
N HIS A 82 8.02 0.61 -11.53
CA HIS A 82 8.05 -0.57 -12.37
C HIS A 82 7.55 -0.26 -13.79
N ALA A 83 7.72 -1.21 -14.71
CA ALA A 83 7.15 -1.14 -16.05
C ALA A 83 5.65 -0.85 -15.95
N TYR A 84 5.16 0.03 -16.83
CA TYR A 84 3.79 0.49 -16.79
C TYR A 84 2.92 -0.40 -17.66
N ASN A 85 2.04 -1.14 -16.99
CA ASN A 85 1.00 -1.97 -17.54
C ASN A 85 -0.18 -1.95 -16.56
N PRO A 86 -1.44 -2.14 -17.01
CA PRO A 86 -2.57 -2.26 -16.10
C PRO A 86 -2.33 -3.35 -15.04
N VAL A 87 -2.36 -2.98 -13.76
CA VAL A 87 -2.08 -3.90 -12.66
C VAL A 87 -3.33 -4.74 -12.36
N ILE A 88 -3.18 -6.06 -12.42
CA ILE A 88 -4.22 -7.05 -12.11
C ILE A 88 -4.20 -7.34 -10.60
N SER A 89 -3.02 -7.61 -10.03
CA SER A 89 -2.87 -7.89 -8.60
C SER A 89 -1.50 -7.46 -8.10
N ILE A 90 -1.43 -7.20 -6.79
CA ILE A 90 -0.19 -6.92 -6.08
C ILE A 90 -0.17 -7.76 -4.81
N VAL A 91 0.91 -8.50 -4.60
CA VAL A 91 1.19 -9.24 -3.37
C VAL A 91 2.44 -8.65 -2.74
N VAL A 92 2.36 -8.36 -1.44
CA VAL A 92 3.48 -7.88 -0.64
C VAL A 92 3.61 -8.79 0.56
N THR A 93 4.78 -9.41 0.70
CA THR A 93 5.07 -10.31 1.81
C THR A 93 6.33 -9.82 2.53
N PRO A 94 6.28 -9.57 3.85
CA PRO A 94 7.50 -9.27 4.60
C PRO A 94 8.46 -10.46 4.56
N ASP A 95 9.75 -10.19 4.48
CA ASP A 95 10.78 -11.23 4.69
C ASP A 95 10.83 -11.67 6.16
N GLU A 96 11.66 -12.68 6.48
CA GLU A 96 11.76 -13.26 7.81
C GLU A 96 12.17 -12.22 8.86
N ALA A 97 13.06 -11.29 8.49
CA ALA A 97 13.53 -10.25 9.38
C ALA A 97 12.44 -9.20 9.67
N ALA A 98 11.72 -8.72 8.66
CA ALA A 98 10.60 -7.81 8.82
C ALA A 98 9.45 -8.47 9.58
N ALA A 99 9.09 -9.71 9.23
CA ALA A 99 8.07 -10.49 9.92
C ALA A 99 8.45 -10.74 11.40
N GLY A 100 9.70 -11.11 11.67
CA GLY A 100 10.24 -11.29 13.02
C GLY A 100 10.25 -10.02 13.87
N ARG A 101 10.18 -8.84 13.25
CA ARG A 101 10.01 -7.53 13.91
C ARG A 101 8.54 -7.14 14.10
N GLY A 102 7.59 -7.90 13.55
CA GLY A 102 6.17 -7.58 13.55
C GLY A 102 5.80 -6.51 12.54
N LEU A 103 6.59 -6.36 11.47
CA LEU A 103 6.33 -5.40 10.41
C LEU A 103 5.47 -6.02 9.32
N THR A 104 4.47 -5.29 8.86
CA THR A 104 3.64 -5.64 7.71
C THR A 104 3.67 -4.52 6.69
N ALA A 105 3.30 -4.81 5.44
CA ALA A 105 3.18 -3.78 4.42
C ALA A 105 1.95 -4.02 3.53
N GLY A 106 1.24 -2.94 3.22
CA GLY A 106 0.18 -2.94 2.21
C GLY A 106 0.61 -2.15 0.98
N ALA A 107 0.29 -2.66 -0.22
CA ALA A 107 0.52 -1.96 -1.47
C ALA A 107 -0.66 -1.06 -1.88
N SER A 108 -0.35 0.06 -2.53
CA SER A 108 -1.34 0.80 -3.34
C SER A 108 -1.52 0.14 -4.70
N GLY A 109 -2.75 0.13 -5.23
CA GLY A 109 -3.00 -0.32 -6.61
C GLY A 109 -2.76 0.76 -7.66
N GLY A 110 -2.49 0.31 -8.89
CA GLY A 110 -2.57 1.10 -10.13
C GLY A 110 -1.39 2.04 -10.42
N GLY A 111 -1.07 2.19 -11.70
CA GLY A 111 -0.10 3.16 -12.20
C GLY A 111 1.33 2.61 -12.38
N PRO A 112 2.28 3.48 -12.78
CA PRO A 112 3.69 3.10 -13.00
C PRO A 112 4.48 2.95 -11.69
N ARG A 113 3.81 3.10 -10.54
CA ARG A 113 4.42 3.10 -9.22
C ARG A 113 3.51 2.40 -8.24
N THR A 114 4.09 1.55 -7.40
CA THR A 114 3.44 0.92 -6.26
C THR A 114 4.01 1.51 -4.97
N MET A 115 3.15 2.00 -4.08
CA MET A 115 3.54 2.51 -2.77
C MET A 115 3.26 1.48 -1.68
N LEU A 116 4.30 1.06 -0.95
CA LEU A 116 4.20 0.17 0.20
C LEU A 116 4.09 1.00 1.48
N THR A 117 2.99 0.81 2.20
CA THR A 117 2.76 1.40 3.52
C THR A 117 3.16 0.40 4.59
N VAL A 118 4.28 0.65 5.25
CA VAL A 118 4.79 -0.20 6.34
C VAL A 118 4.07 0.11 7.64
N SER A 119 3.65 -0.92 8.36
CA SER A 119 3.06 -0.82 9.69
C SER A 119 3.79 -1.71 10.67
N ASP A 120 3.88 -1.27 11.92
CA ASP A 120 4.41 -2.05 13.03
C ASP A 120 3.23 -2.56 13.87
N ALA A 121 2.96 -3.85 13.74
CA ALA A 121 1.84 -4.50 14.40
C ALA A 121 2.02 -4.58 15.93
N ARG A 122 3.26 -4.48 16.45
CA ARG A 122 3.52 -4.52 17.90
C ARG A 122 3.08 -3.24 18.59
N VAL A 123 3.17 -2.11 17.90
CA VAL A 123 2.69 -0.81 18.42
C VAL A 123 1.40 -0.33 17.75
N GLY A 124 0.84 -1.11 16.82
CA GLY A 124 -0.46 -0.86 16.21
C GLY A 124 -0.53 0.40 15.34
N ARG A 125 0.55 0.77 14.66
CA ARG A 125 0.56 1.98 13.81
C ARG A 125 1.39 1.84 12.54
N ARG A 126 1.05 2.70 11.57
CA ARG A 126 1.87 2.97 10.40
C ARG A 126 3.21 3.60 10.79
N LEU A 127 4.25 3.26 10.03
CA LEU A 127 5.56 3.90 10.08
C LEU A 127 5.68 4.99 9.01
N HIS A 128 6.24 6.13 9.39
CA HIS A 128 6.56 7.24 8.49
C HIS A 128 8.06 7.24 8.21
N LEU A 129 8.47 6.50 7.18
CA LEU A 129 9.87 6.18 6.92
C LEU A 129 10.76 7.37 6.53
N HIS A 130 10.18 8.54 6.25
CA HIS A 130 10.95 9.78 6.08
C HIS A 130 11.48 10.32 7.42
N THR A 131 10.99 9.81 8.55
CA THR A 131 11.50 10.16 9.88
C THR A 131 12.53 9.12 10.33
N ALA A 132 13.65 9.58 10.91
CA ALA A 132 14.70 8.69 11.40
C ALA A 132 14.18 7.65 12.41
N ARG A 133 13.30 8.07 13.33
CA ARG A 133 12.74 7.19 14.37
C ARG A 133 11.98 6.00 13.80
N ASP A 134 11.18 6.22 12.76
CA ASP A 134 10.37 5.14 12.17
C ASP A 134 11.19 4.33 11.16
N ALA A 135 12.13 4.96 10.44
CA ALA A 135 13.11 4.27 9.62
C ALA A 135 13.97 3.29 10.44
N ASP A 136 14.41 3.69 11.63
CA ASP A 136 15.22 2.85 12.52
C ASP A 136 14.44 1.64 13.05
N ARG A 137 13.10 1.72 13.12
CA ARG A 137 12.25 0.58 13.50
C ARG A 137 12.21 -0.53 12.46
N VAL A 138 12.41 -0.20 11.18
CA VAL A 138 12.50 -1.23 10.13
C VAL A 138 13.69 -2.15 10.40
N GLY A 139 14.82 -1.57 10.82
CA GLY A 139 15.99 -2.32 11.23
C GLY A 139 16.75 -2.97 10.08
N SER A 140 17.97 -3.43 10.38
CA SER A 140 18.85 -4.05 9.38
C SER A 140 18.31 -5.41 8.93
N GLY A 141 18.45 -5.67 7.63
CA GLY A 141 18.14 -6.96 7.02
C GLY A 141 16.66 -7.20 6.75
N SER A 142 15.79 -6.24 7.07
CA SER A 142 14.36 -6.31 6.75
C SER A 142 14.09 -5.95 5.30
N GLY A 143 13.03 -6.50 4.75
CA GLY A 143 12.64 -6.31 3.36
C GLY A 143 11.25 -6.85 3.07
N TRP A 144 10.84 -6.67 1.81
CA TRP A 144 9.54 -7.14 1.33
C TRP A 144 9.67 -7.74 -0.06
N TRP A 145 9.09 -8.93 -0.23
CA TRP A 145 8.84 -9.50 -1.54
C TRP A 145 7.63 -8.81 -2.16
N LEU A 146 7.84 -8.19 -3.31
CA LEU A 146 6.81 -7.55 -4.12
C LEU A 146 6.59 -8.38 -5.38
N VAL A 147 5.36 -8.83 -5.58
CA VAL A 147 4.93 -9.49 -6.82
C VAL A 147 3.78 -8.70 -7.40
N ILE A 148 3.91 -8.29 -8.66
CA ILE A 148 2.89 -7.56 -9.42
C ILE A 148 2.51 -8.41 -10.62
N THR A 149 1.23 -8.74 -10.71
CA THR A 149 0.64 -9.34 -11.91
C THR A 149 -0.02 -8.24 -12.71
N GLN A 150 0.26 -8.17 -14.01
CA GLN A 150 -0.17 -7.07 -14.86
C GLN A 150 -0.62 -7.58 -16.25
N ASP A 151 -1.46 -6.80 -16.92
CA ASP A 151 -1.83 -6.99 -18.32
C ASP A 151 -0.67 -6.53 -19.22
N ALA A 152 -0.01 -7.46 -19.90
CA ALA A 152 1.21 -7.23 -20.68
C ALA A 152 0.95 -6.95 -22.17
N ARG A 153 -0.31 -6.69 -22.57
CA ARG A 153 -0.68 -6.25 -23.91
C ARG A 153 -0.13 -4.88 -24.28
#